data_AF-A0A2H3CXT2-F1
#
_entry.id   AF-A0A2H3CXT2-F1
#
_cell.length_a   1.000
_cell.length_b   1.000
_cell.length_c   1.000
_cell.angle_alpha   90.00
_cell.angle_beta   90.00
_cell.angle_gamma   90.00
#
_symmetry.space_group_name_H-M   'P 1'
#
loop_
_entity.id
_entity.type
_entity.pdbx_description
1 polymer ?
#
loop_
_entity_poly.entity_id
_entity_poly.type
_entity_poly.pdbx_seq_one_letter_code
_entity_poly.pdbx_strand_id
1 'polypeptide(L)'
;MSGRSITHEGVDLPSMLQAITSRYNDLLFAKQQDVLPLPPAYSGPLDQRTTGILKESGLCLDYGLAYIDADISHLTDALRQLTENRRLLHDLKRGCRAALYPISILSLEILTDILCYAANDPINVFDTKHPAWAISKVCRLWRTIITTVCPEAWTRILVPCVDYRAIMLKDDVLSSVLGTVLSRSQTHGIDFTIKFNEVPRVVELQGDIWAAVVLHADRWEKLHLSIHPSVADILGDLRGRLSSLREADAYGFARGGYRCSNTIYRSEAQELQVSSQFEG
;
A
#
# COMPACT_ATOMS: atom_id res chain seq x y z
N MET A 1 -0.92 -4.56 24.78
CA MET A 1 0.51 -4.74 24.43
C MET A 1 0.94 -3.52 23.65
N SER A 2 1.92 -2.80 24.19
CA SER A 2 2.37 -1.48 23.75
C SER A 2 3.11 -1.59 22.41
N GLY A 3 2.60 -0.92 21.38
CA GLY A 3 3.25 -0.81 20.08
C GLY A 3 4.37 0.22 20.15
N ARG A 4 5.62 -0.24 20.07
CA ARG A 4 6.77 0.64 19.84
C ARG A 4 6.68 1.19 18.42
N SER A 5 6.18 2.43 18.32
CA SER A 5 6.33 3.28 17.13
C SER A 5 7.81 3.62 16.97
N ILE A 6 8.40 3.18 15.87
CA ILE A 6 9.75 3.61 15.47
C ILE A 6 9.57 5.00 14.86
N THR A 7 9.71 6.02 15.71
CA THR A 7 9.84 7.42 15.30
C THR A 7 11.22 7.58 14.66
N HIS A 8 11.32 7.39 13.34
CA HIS A 8 12.37 8.04 12.60
C HIS A 8 12.02 9.53 12.60
N GLU A 9 12.82 10.34 13.31
CA GLU A 9 12.77 11.80 13.25
C GLU A 9 12.91 12.23 11.79
N GLY A 10 11.77 12.40 11.14
CA GLY A 10 11.67 12.89 9.78
C GLY A 10 12.01 14.37 9.80
N VAL A 11 13.09 14.74 9.14
CA VAL A 11 13.37 16.13 8.79
C VAL A 11 12.14 16.63 8.01
N ASP A 12 11.36 17.49 8.65
CA ASP A 12 10.15 18.11 8.10
C ASP A 12 10.57 19.17 7.07
N LEU A 13 10.87 18.67 5.88
CA LEU A 13 11.38 19.44 4.74
C LEU A 13 10.49 20.66 4.39
N PRO A 14 9.14 20.56 4.43
CA PRO A 14 8.25 21.73 4.32
C PRO A 14 8.53 22.83 5.35
N SER A 15 8.60 22.48 6.64
CA SER A 15 8.86 23.44 7.72
C SER A 15 10.26 24.06 7.61
N MET A 16 11.24 23.28 7.16
CA MET A 16 12.61 23.76 6.94
C MET A 16 12.68 24.77 5.78
N LEU A 17 12.00 24.50 4.67
CA LEU A 17 11.93 25.41 3.51
C LEU A 17 11.16 26.70 3.84
N GLN A 18 10.11 26.59 4.68
CA GLN A 18 9.34 27.75 5.12
C GLN A 18 10.14 28.66 6.05
N ALA A 19 10.95 28.08 6.96
CA ALA A 19 11.86 28.83 7.81
C ALA A 19 12.95 29.57 7.01
N ILE A 20 13.49 28.93 5.96
CA ILE A 20 14.48 29.55 5.06
C ILE A 20 13.86 30.71 4.28
N THR A 21 12.66 30.52 3.75
CA THR A 21 11.95 31.53 2.95
C THR A 21 11.56 32.75 3.80
N SER A 22 11.09 32.53 5.02
CA SER A 22 10.76 33.61 5.95
C SER A 22 11.98 34.48 6.28
N ARG A 23 13.12 33.85 6.61
CA ARG A 23 14.35 34.57 6.97
C ARG A 23 14.96 35.35 5.81
N TYR A 24 14.83 34.84 4.58
CA TYR A 24 15.29 35.55 3.39
C TYR A 24 14.48 36.84 3.14
N ASN A 25 13.18 36.82 3.45
CA ASN A 25 12.33 38.00 3.32
C ASN A 25 12.68 39.07 4.37
N ASP A 26 13.00 38.67 5.61
CA ASP A 26 13.40 39.60 6.68
C ASP A 26 14.71 40.36 6.33
N LEU A 27 15.67 39.66 5.73
CA LEU A 27 16.94 40.24 5.26
C LEU A 27 16.77 41.21 4.08
N LEU A 28 15.74 41.01 3.25
CA LEU A 28 15.45 41.88 2.13
C LEU A 28 14.88 43.23 2.60
N PHE A 29 14.08 43.23 3.68
CA PHE A 29 13.49 44.43 4.27
C PHE A 29 14.51 45.30 5.04
N ALA A 30 15.53 44.70 5.66
CA ALA A 30 16.58 45.44 6.37
C ALA A 30 17.51 46.25 5.45
N LYS A 31 17.54 45.92 4.15
CA LYS A 31 18.46 46.51 3.16
C LYS A 31 18.07 47.92 2.69
N GLN A 32 16.97 48.49 3.21
CA GLN A 32 16.32 49.69 2.68
C GLN A 32 16.26 50.86 3.69
N GLN A 33 17.29 51.02 4.53
CA GLN A 33 17.48 52.25 5.31
C GLN A 33 18.69 53.04 4.80
N ASP A 34 18.40 54.29 4.42
CA ASP A 34 19.21 55.22 3.65
C ASP A 34 20.62 55.48 4.22
N VAL A 35 21.63 55.23 3.39
CA VAL A 35 22.99 55.77 3.60
C VAL A 35 23.04 57.15 2.95
N LEU A 36 22.97 58.21 3.76
CA LEU A 36 23.15 59.60 3.33
C LEU A 36 24.60 59.83 2.85
N PRO A 37 24.84 60.55 1.72
CA PRO A 37 26.18 60.81 1.22
C PRO A 37 26.95 61.78 2.13
N LEU A 38 28.15 61.40 2.54
CA LEU A 38 29.08 62.26 3.29
C LEU A 38 29.62 63.42 2.41
N PRO A 39 29.72 64.67 2.92
CA PRO A 39 30.30 65.79 2.20
C PRO A 39 31.83 65.69 2.04
N PRO A 40 32.43 66.38 1.05
CA PRO A 40 33.85 66.27 0.74
C PRO A 40 34.75 66.84 1.84
N ALA A 41 35.92 66.21 1.99
CA ALA A 41 36.90 66.45 3.05
C ALA A 41 37.25 67.94 3.24
N TYR A 42 36.94 68.47 4.42
CA TYR A 42 37.28 69.82 4.84
C TYR A 42 38.64 69.83 5.57
N SER A 43 39.60 70.60 5.07
CA SER A 43 40.99 70.68 5.56
C SER A 43 41.22 71.84 6.53
N GLY A 44 40.49 71.87 7.66
CA GLY A 44 40.67 72.86 8.74
C GLY A 44 40.58 72.20 10.13
N PRO A 45 41.06 72.83 11.21
CA PRO A 45 41.02 72.23 12.55
C PRO A 45 39.56 71.99 12.97
N LEU A 46 39.21 70.71 13.14
CA LEU A 46 37.86 70.25 13.49
C LEU A 46 37.46 70.82 14.87
N ASP A 47 36.26 71.40 14.95
CA ASP A 47 35.69 71.81 16.23
C ASP A 47 35.29 70.57 17.08
N GLN A 48 35.04 70.77 18.38
CA GLN A 48 34.65 69.70 19.31
C GLN A 48 33.34 68.99 18.90
N ARG A 49 32.50 69.64 18.10
CA ARG A 49 31.20 69.14 17.66
C ARG A 49 31.33 68.18 16.48
N THR A 50 32.14 68.52 15.50
CA THR A 50 32.45 67.71 14.31
C THR A 50 33.25 66.47 14.66
N THR A 51 34.16 66.56 15.64
CA THR A 51 34.84 65.38 16.21
C THR A 51 33.89 64.45 16.97
N GLY A 52 32.85 64.98 17.62
CA GLY A 52 31.77 64.20 18.23
C GLY A 52 30.95 63.43 17.20
N ILE A 53 30.51 64.10 16.14
CA ILE A 53 29.70 63.50 15.06
C ILE A 53 30.46 62.39 14.31
N LEU A 54 31.76 62.59 14.05
CA LEU A 54 32.60 61.59 13.40
C LEU A 54 32.80 60.34 14.28
N LYS A 55 32.93 60.50 15.59
CA LYS A 55 33.01 59.36 16.53
C LYS A 55 31.71 58.58 16.59
N GLU A 56 30.57 59.27 16.64
CA GLU A 56 29.25 58.63 16.66
C GLU A 56 28.93 57.92 15.33
N SER A 57 29.32 58.53 14.21
CA SER A 57 29.25 57.91 12.88
C SER A 57 30.19 56.70 12.76
N GLY A 58 31.39 56.78 13.36
CA GLY A 58 32.33 55.65 13.44
C GLY A 58 31.76 54.47 14.22
N LEU A 59 31.16 54.72 15.39
CA LEU A 59 30.49 53.69 16.19
C LEU A 59 29.29 53.06 15.45
N CYS A 60 28.54 53.85 14.68
CA CYS A 60 27.45 53.36 13.84
C CYS A 60 27.97 52.45 12.71
N LEU A 61 29.08 52.81 12.08
CA LEU A 61 29.75 51.99 11.07
C LEU A 61 30.29 50.69 11.66
N ASP A 62 30.94 50.72 12.83
CA ASP A 62 31.45 49.54 13.52
C ASP A 62 30.32 48.57 13.88
N TYR A 63 29.18 49.09 14.34
CA TYR A 63 27.99 48.29 14.63
C TYR A 63 27.40 47.66 13.35
N GLY A 64 27.31 48.44 12.26
CA GLY A 64 26.83 47.94 10.96
C GLY A 64 27.73 46.84 10.38
N LEU A 65 29.05 46.98 10.52
CA LEU A 65 30.02 45.96 10.10
C LEU A 65 29.89 44.69 10.94
N ALA A 66 29.78 44.80 12.27
CA ALA A 66 29.59 43.65 13.15
C ALA A 66 28.30 42.87 12.84
N TYR A 67 27.23 43.58 12.46
CA TYR A 67 25.98 42.95 12.02
C TYR A 67 26.16 42.17 10.72
N ILE A 68 26.80 42.77 9.72
CA ILE A 68 27.09 42.10 8.44
C ILE A 68 28.00 40.87 8.66
N ASP A 69 29.00 40.96 9.52
CA ASP A 69 29.89 39.84 9.84
C ASP A 69 29.15 38.69 10.55
N ALA A 70 28.18 39.02 11.41
CA ALA A 70 27.31 38.02 12.04
C ALA A 70 26.41 37.32 11.01
N ASP A 71 25.85 38.06 10.05
CA ASP A 71 25.05 37.50 8.96
C ASP A 71 25.89 36.62 8.03
N ILE A 72 27.10 37.06 7.67
CA ILE A 72 28.06 36.26 6.88
C ILE A 72 28.36 34.95 7.61
N SER A 73 28.62 35.01 8.92
CA SER A 73 28.89 33.84 9.74
C SER A 73 27.69 32.88 9.76
N HIS A 74 26.48 33.40 9.98
CA HIS A 74 25.25 32.60 9.99
C HIS A 74 24.97 31.95 8.62
N LEU A 75 25.12 32.69 7.51
CA LEU A 75 24.95 32.17 6.17
C LEU A 75 25.99 31.10 5.83
N THR A 76 27.23 31.28 6.30
CA THR A 76 28.30 30.29 6.12
C THR A 76 27.97 28.99 6.85
N ASP A 77 27.45 29.07 8.08
CA ASP A 77 27.00 27.90 8.82
C ASP A 77 25.79 27.21 8.17
N ALA A 78 24.83 27.97 7.64
CA ALA A 78 23.70 27.42 6.91
C ALA A 78 24.16 26.68 5.63
N LEU A 79 25.10 27.25 4.88
CA LEU A 79 25.70 26.61 3.71
C LEU A 79 26.44 25.31 4.09
N ARG A 80 27.16 25.31 5.22
CA ARG A 80 27.82 24.12 5.75
C ARG A 80 26.82 23.02 6.07
N GLN A 81 25.73 23.35 6.76
CA GLN A 81 24.65 22.40 7.07
C GLN A 81 23.98 21.84 5.81
N LEU A 82 23.65 22.69 4.84
CA LEU A 82 23.05 22.25 3.58
C LEU A 82 23.99 21.34 2.77
N THR A 83 25.29 21.62 2.81
CA THR A 83 26.31 20.80 2.15
C THR A 83 26.42 19.42 2.79
N GLU A 84 26.40 19.34 4.13
CA GLU A 84 26.41 18.06 4.84
C GLU A 84 25.11 17.27 4.60
N ASN A 85 23.95 17.93 4.65
CA ASN A 85 22.67 17.29 4.30
C ASN A 85 22.67 16.75 2.87
N ARG A 86 23.22 17.52 1.92
CA ARG A 86 23.40 17.07 0.54
C ARG A 86 24.29 15.82 0.46
N ARG A 87 25.38 15.77 1.21
CA ARG A 87 26.28 14.60 1.29
C ARG A 87 25.54 13.37 1.81
N LEU A 88 24.83 13.51 2.94
CA LEU A 88 24.04 12.44 3.54
C LEU A 88 22.97 11.87 2.59
N LEU A 89 22.24 12.74 1.88
CA LEU A 89 21.24 12.32 0.89
C LEU A 89 21.88 11.60 -0.30
N HIS A 90 23.06 12.04 -0.75
CA HIS A 90 23.81 11.35 -1.80
C HIS A 90 24.27 9.96 -1.36
N ASP A 91 24.75 9.81 -0.13
CA ASP A 91 25.19 8.54 0.42
C ASP A 91 24.01 7.57 0.61
N LEU A 92 22.87 8.06 1.12
CA LEU A 92 21.64 7.26 1.21
C LEU A 92 21.17 6.80 -0.18
N LYS A 93 21.16 7.70 -1.17
CA LYS A 93 20.81 7.36 -2.56
C LYS A 93 21.74 6.30 -3.13
N ARG A 94 23.04 6.36 -2.82
CA ARG A 94 24.01 5.34 -3.22
C ARG A 94 23.72 3.99 -2.54
N GLY A 95 23.44 4.00 -1.24
CA GLY A 95 23.06 2.80 -0.48
C GLY A 95 21.81 2.12 -1.03
N CYS A 96 20.74 2.90 -1.27
CA CYS A 96 19.52 2.38 -1.90
C CYS A 96 19.79 1.79 -3.28
N ARG A 97 20.60 2.46 -4.12
CA ARG A 97 20.98 1.91 -5.44
C ARG A 97 21.76 0.62 -5.33
N ALA A 98 22.73 0.53 -4.42
CA ALA A 98 23.51 -0.69 -4.21
C ALA A 98 22.63 -1.86 -3.72
N ALA A 99 21.69 -1.59 -2.80
CA ALA A 99 20.75 -2.60 -2.31
C ALA A 99 19.75 -3.06 -3.38
N LEU A 100 19.33 -2.16 -4.28
CA LEU A 100 18.40 -2.46 -5.38
C LEU A 100 19.09 -3.00 -6.63
N TYR A 101 20.42 -2.90 -6.73
CA TYR A 101 21.20 -3.33 -7.89
C TYR A 101 20.93 -4.81 -8.26
N PRO A 102 20.91 -5.78 -7.31
CA PRO A 102 20.64 -7.18 -7.64
C PRO A 102 19.27 -7.38 -8.29
N ILE A 103 18.25 -6.66 -7.84
CA ILE A 103 16.87 -6.76 -8.37
C ILE A 103 16.77 -6.10 -9.76
N SER A 104 17.52 -5.01 -9.98
CA SER A 104 17.53 -4.31 -11.28
C SER A 104 18.26 -5.04 -12.41
N ILE A 105 19.05 -6.08 -12.08
CA ILE A 105 19.79 -6.90 -13.04
C ILE A 105 19.02 -8.18 -13.39
N LEU A 106 18.01 -8.55 -12.61
CA LEU A 106 17.19 -9.71 -12.93
C LEU A 106 16.50 -9.49 -14.27
N SER A 107 16.62 -10.49 -15.16
CA SER A 107 15.81 -10.53 -16.36
C SER A 107 14.34 -10.52 -15.98
N LEU A 108 13.50 -9.98 -16.87
CA LEU A 108 12.07 -9.91 -16.64
C LEU A 108 11.45 -11.30 -16.38
N GLU A 109 12.00 -12.33 -17.03
CA GLU A 109 11.61 -13.74 -16.86
C GLU A 109 11.83 -14.21 -15.42
N ILE A 110 13.06 -14.10 -14.90
CA ILE A 110 13.38 -14.55 -13.54
C ILE A 110 12.59 -13.76 -12.50
N LEU A 111 12.41 -12.45 -12.72
CA LEU A 111 11.59 -11.63 -11.83
C LEU A 111 10.13 -12.10 -11.83
N THR A 112 9.58 -12.44 -13.00
CA THR A 112 8.22 -12.96 -13.14
C THR A 112 8.06 -14.26 -12.37
N ASP A 113 8.98 -15.21 -12.54
CA ASP A 113 8.95 -16.49 -11.83
C ASP A 113 9.00 -16.32 -10.31
N ILE A 114 9.87 -15.44 -9.80
CA ILE A 114 9.95 -15.13 -8.37
C ILE A 114 8.63 -14.57 -7.86
N LEU A 115 8.03 -13.63 -8.59
CA LEU A 115 6.78 -12.98 -8.18
C LEU A 115 5.58 -13.95 -8.25
N CYS A 116 5.48 -14.76 -9.30
CA CYS A 116 4.46 -15.80 -9.41
C CYS A 116 4.62 -16.82 -8.26
N TYR A 117 5.85 -17.27 -7.98
CA TYR A 117 6.13 -18.21 -6.88
C TYR A 117 5.76 -17.63 -5.51
N ALA A 118 6.13 -16.38 -5.25
CA ALA A 118 5.82 -15.70 -3.99
C ALA A 118 4.32 -15.49 -3.76
N ALA A 119 3.51 -15.55 -4.81
CA ALA A 119 2.05 -15.35 -4.78
C ALA A 119 1.25 -16.63 -5.01
N ASN A 120 1.87 -17.82 -4.95
CA ASN A 120 1.23 -19.10 -5.25
C ASN A 120 0.28 -19.62 -4.14
N ASP A 121 0.27 -18.97 -2.98
CA ASP A 121 -0.65 -19.30 -1.90
C ASP A 121 -2.11 -18.94 -2.27
N PRO A 122 -3.12 -19.65 -1.72
CA PRO A 122 -4.50 -19.31 -1.95
C PRO A 122 -4.84 -17.90 -1.43
N ILE A 123 -5.48 -17.08 -2.29
CA ILE A 123 -5.94 -15.75 -1.92
C ILE A 123 -7.12 -15.86 -0.97
N ASN A 124 -6.90 -15.44 0.26
CA ASN A 124 -7.97 -15.17 1.19
C ASN A 124 -8.66 -13.84 0.82
N VAL A 125 -9.93 -13.87 0.42
CA VAL A 125 -10.69 -12.67 -0.01
C VAL A 125 -10.89 -11.63 1.11
N PHE A 126 -10.73 -12.01 2.38
CA PHE A 126 -10.77 -11.09 3.52
C PHE A 126 -9.40 -10.51 3.87
N ASP A 127 -8.31 -11.06 3.32
CA ASP A 127 -6.94 -10.65 3.65
C ASP A 127 -6.26 -9.90 2.51
N THR A 128 -6.28 -8.57 2.62
CA THR A 128 -5.56 -7.67 1.70
C THR A 128 -4.04 -7.65 1.91
N LYS A 129 -3.51 -8.46 2.85
CA LYS A 129 -2.08 -8.66 3.07
C LYS A 129 -1.49 -9.81 2.25
N HIS A 130 -2.30 -10.53 1.47
CA HIS A 130 -1.81 -11.58 0.57
C HIS A 130 -0.62 -11.08 -0.29
N PRO A 131 0.42 -11.91 -0.53
CA PRO A 131 1.59 -11.52 -1.30
C PRO A 131 1.26 -10.88 -2.65
N ALA A 132 0.26 -11.40 -3.37
CA ALA A 132 -0.19 -10.83 -4.65
C ALA A 132 -0.59 -9.34 -4.53
N TRP A 133 -1.30 -8.97 -3.46
CA TRP A 133 -1.66 -7.57 -3.18
C TRP A 133 -0.44 -6.74 -2.78
N ALA A 134 0.46 -7.28 -1.94
CA ALA A 134 1.66 -6.60 -1.51
C ALA A 134 2.61 -6.30 -2.69
N ILE A 135 2.86 -7.29 -3.55
CA ILE A 135 3.67 -7.18 -4.77
C ILE A 135 3.11 -6.09 -5.69
N SER A 136 1.78 -6.04 -5.84
CA SER A 136 1.11 -5.01 -6.67
C SER A 136 1.32 -3.56 -6.17
N LYS A 137 1.79 -3.38 -4.93
CA LYS A 137 2.03 -2.05 -4.33
C LYS A 137 3.48 -1.59 -4.42
N VAL A 138 4.43 -2.46 -4.77
CA VAL A 138 5.87 -2.16 -4.77
C VAL A 138 6.25 -1.12 -5.82
N CYS A 139 6.02 -1.42 -7.10
CA CYS A 139 6.30 -0.50 -8.21
C CYS A 139 5.39 -0.80 -9.41
N ARG A 140 5.45 0.06 -10.44
CA ARG A 140 4.63 -0.13 -11.66
C ARG A 140 4.95 -1.45 -12.38
N LEU A 141 6.24 -1.81 -12.49
CA LEU A 141 6.66 -3.04 -13.16
C LEU A 141 6.10 -4.28 -12.47
N TRP A 142 6.27 -4.39 -11.15
CA TRP A 142 5.79 -5.53 -10.37
C TRP A 142 4.28 -5.65 -10.39
N ARG A 143 3.57 -4.51 -10.36
CA ARG A 143 2.12 -4.47 -10.53
C ARG A 143 1.72 -5.02 -11.89
N THR A 144 2.36 -4.59 -12.97
CA THR A 144 2.06 -5.10 -14.31
C THR A 144 2.30 -6.61 -14.36
N ILE A 145 3.46 -7.09 -13.92
CA ILE A 145 3.78 -8.52 -13.90
C ILE A 145 2.69 -9.32 -13.15
N ILE A 146 2.40 -8.97 -11.90
CA ILE A 146 1.45 -9.76 -11.10
C ILE A 146 0.01 -9.67 -11.61
N THR A 147 -0.39 -8.58 -12.28
CA THR A 147 -1.79 -8.41 -12.74
C THR A 147 -2.05 -8.90 -14.16
N THR A 148 -1.04 -8.90 -15.03
CA THR A 148 -1.22 -9.26 -16.45
C THR A 148 -0.44 -10.49 -16.87
N VAL A 149 0.73 -10.73 -16.28
CA VAL A 149 1.67 -11.80 -16.70
C VAL A 149 1.53 -13.07 -15.83
N CYS A 150 1.21 -12.94 -14.54
CA CYS A 150 0.96 -14.05 -13.61
C CYS A 150 -0.54 -14.19 -13.25
N PRO A 151 -1.44 -14.54 -14.19
CA PRO A 151 -2.85 -14.76 -13.86
C PRO A 151 -3.04 -15.92 -12.87
N GLU A 152 -2.13 -16.91 -12.82
CA GLU A 152 -2.16 -18.04 -11.90
C GLU A 152 -2.07 -17.61 -10.43
N ALA A 153 -1.46 -16.45 -10.15
CA ALA A 153 -1.44 -15.89 -8.80
C ALA A 153 -2.84 -15.53 -8.27
N TRP A 154 -3.86 -15.50 -9.13
CA TRP A 154 -5.24 -15.12 -8.82
C TRP A 154 -6.25 -16.27 -9.01
N THR A 155 -5.82 -17.47 -9.37
CA THR A 155 -6.72 -18.59 -9.66
C THR A 155 -7.11 -19.40 -8.43
N ARG A 156 -6.36 -19.31 -7.34
CA ARG A 156 -6.63 -20.07 -6.11
C ARG A 156 -7.30 -19.15 -5.10
N ILE A 157 -8.62 -19.29 -4.96
CA ILE A 157 -9.45 -18.40 -4.15
C ILE A 157 -9.96 -19.16 -2.93
N LEU A 158 -9.73 -18.56 -1.76
CA LEU A 158 -10.22 -19.04 -0.48
C LEU A 158 -11.15 -17.99 0.14
N VAL A 159 -12.39 -18.40 0.39
CA VAL A 159 -13.31 -17.68 1.27
C VAL A 159 -13.24 -18.41 2.62
N PRO A 160 -12.35 -17.98 3.54
CA PRO A 160 -12.21 -18.61 4.85
C PRO A 160 -13.47 -18.45 5.67
N CYS A 161 -13.62 -19.34 6.64
CA CYS A 161 -14.73 -19.23 7.55
C CYS A 161 -14.58 -18.02 8.48
N VAL A 162 -15.50 -17.08 8.35
CA VAL A 162 -15.75 -16.01 9.32
C VAL A 162 -17.19 -16.16 9.79
N ASP A 163 -17.48 -15.78 11.03
CA ASP A 163 -18.85 -15.67 11.55
C ASP A 163 -19.69 -14.89 10.52
N TYR A 164 -20.77 -15.49 10.01
CA TYR A 164 -21.50 -14.96 8.85
C TYR A 164 -22.00 -13.52 9.08
N ARG A 165 -22.27 -13.16 10.34
CA ARG A 165 -22.58 -11.78 10.74
C ARG A 165 -21.47 -10.78 10.40
N ALA A 166 -20.21 -11.19 10.44
CA ALA A 166 -19.07 -10.38 10.04
C ALA A 166 -18.88 -10.32 8.51
N ILE A 167 -19.39 -11.31 7.78
CA ILE A 167 -19.39 -11.35 6.30
C ILE A 167 -20.42 -10.34 5.76
N MET A 168 -21.65 -10.36 6.28
CA MET A 168 -22.72 -9.43 5.88
C MET A 168 -22.37 -7.96 6.11
N LEU A 169 -21.64 -7.64 7.18
CA LEU A 169 -21.18 -6.28 7.44
C LEU A 169 -20.12 -5.79 6.44
N LYS A 170 -19.61 -6.67 5.57
CA LYS A 170 -18.53 -6.40 4.62
C LYS A 170 -18.85 -6.87 3.20
N ASP A 171 -20.10 -7.21 2.89
CA ASP A 171 -20.47 -7.87 1.63
C ASP A 171 -20.01 -7.05 0.41
N ASP A 172 -20.23 -5.73 0.42
CA ASP A 172 -19.75 -4.81 -0.64
C ASP A 172 -18.23 -4.83 -0.86
N VAL A 173 -17.46 -4.94 0.23
CA VAL A 173 -15.99 -4.97 0.16
C VAL A 173 -15.53 -6.33 -0.37
N LEU A 174 -16.23 -7.40 0.01
CA LEU A 174 -15.90 -8.75 -0.40
C LEU A 174 -16.24 -9.00 -1.86
N SER A 175 -17.41 -8.55 -2.31
CA SER A 175 -17.83 -8.63 -3.71
C SER A 175 -16.87 -7.84 -4.61
N SER A 176 -16.43 -6.66 -4.17
CA SER A 176 -15.42 -5.85 -4.87
C SER A 176 -14.04 -6.53 -4.94
N VAL A 177 -13.57 -7.11 -3.82
CA VAL A 177 -12.29 -7.83 -3.79
C VAL A 177 -12.36 -9.09 -4.66
N LEU A 178 -13.43 -9.88 -4.53
CA LEU A 178 -13.66 -11.07 -5.33
C LEU A 178 -13.74 -10.72 -6.82
N GLY A 179 -14.51 -9.70 -7.21
CA GLY A 179 -14.57 -9.23 -8.59
C GLY A 179 -13.20 -8.81 -9.13
N THR A 180 -12.37 -8.18 -8.30
CA THR A 180 -10.99 -7.83 -8.69
C THR A 180 -10.12 -9.06 -8.90
N VAL A 181 -10.21 -10.06 -8.03
CA VAL A 181 -9.46 -11.32 -8.16
C VAL A 181 -9.90 -12.07 -9.43
N LEU A 182 -11.21 -12.16 -9.66
CA LEU A 182 -11.80 -12.82 -10.84
C LEU A 182 -11.44 -12.13 -12.16
N SER A 183 -11.32 -10.80 -12.15
CA SER A 183 -10.84 -10.04 -13.30
C SER A 183 -9.35 -10.32 -13.58
N ARG A 184 -8.52 -10.44 -12.55
CA ARG A 184 -7.07 -10.68 -12.68
C ARG A 184 -6.71 -12.11 -13.01
N SER A 185 -7.58 -13.08 -12.71
CA SER A 185 -7.43 -14.46 -13.19
C SER A 185 -7.77 -14.63 -14.68
N GLN A 186 -8.29 -13.58 -15.33
CA GLN A 186 -8.53 -13.51 -16.77
C GLN A 186 -9.44 -14.63 -17.30
N THR A 187 -8.93 -15.55 -18.11
CA THR A 187 -9.67 -16.71 -18.64
C THR A 187 -9.19 -18.03 -18.04
N HIS A 188 -8.36 -17.98 -17.00
CA HIS A 188 -7.78 -19.19 -16.40
C HIS A 188 -8.82 -19.92 -15.54
N GLY A 189 -8.64 -21.24 -15.45
CA GLY A 189 -9.37 -22.11 -14.54
C GLY A 189 -9.15 -21.69 -13.10
N ILE A 190 -10.20 -21.73 -12.28
CA ILE A 190 -10.20 -21.21 -10.92
C ILE A 190 -10.44 -22.36 -9.93
N ASP A 191 -9.57 -22.43 -8.93
CA ASP A 191 -9.70 -23.30 -7.77
C ASP A 191 -10.39 -22.50 -6.66
N PHE A 192 -11.64 -22.82 -6.37
CA PHE A 192 -12.47 -22.07 -5.45
C PHE A 192 -12.86 -22.89 -4.24
N THR A 193 -12.62 -22.32 -3.07
CA THR A 193 -12.92 -22.96 -1.80
C THR A 193 -13.72 -22.02 -0.91
N ILE A 194 -14.92 -22.44 -0.50
CA ILE A 194 -15.67 -21.79 0.58
C ILE A 194 -15.79 -22.74 1.77
N LYS A 195 -15.36 -22.26 2.94
CA LYS A 195 -15.48 -22.98 4.20
C LYS A 195 -16.44 -22.25 5.13
N PHE A 196 -17.38 -22.98 5.71
CA PHE A 196 -18.32 -22.50 6.73
C PHE A 196 -18.05 -23.24 8.05
N ASN A 197 -18.20 -22.58 9.20
CA ASN A 197 -18.03 -23.19 10.54
C ASN A 197 -19.38 -23.41 11.24
N GLU A 198 -20.45 -22.80 10.73
CA GLU A 198 -21.80 -22.89 11.27
C GLU A 198 -22.78 -23.17 10.14
N VAL A 199 -23.97 -23.65 10.49
CA VAL A 199 -25.09 -23.90 9.56
C VAL A 199 -25.53 -22.56 8.96
N PRO A 200 -25.24 -22.28 7.67
CA PRO A 200 -25.71 -21.07 7.03
C PRO A 200 -27.23 -21.16 6.85
N ARG A 201 -27.96 -20.06 7.07
CA ARG A 201 -29.38 -19.99 6.67
C ARG A 201 -29.47 -19.75 5.15
N VAL A 202 -30.55 -20.17 4.50
CA VAL A 202 -30.73 -20.03 3.02
C VAL A 202 -30.58 -18.56 2.56
N VAL A 203 -31.14 -17.63 3.33
CA VAL A 203 -31.09 -16.19 3.08
C VAL A 203 -29.64 -15.66 3.05
N GLU A 204 -28.72 -16.39 3.67
CA GLU A 204 -27.33 -16.01 3.86
C GLU A 204 -26.44 -16.41 2.66
N LEU A 205 -26.93 -17.27 1.78
CA LEU A 205 -26.19 -17.72 0.60
C LEU A 205 -26.67 -17.08 -0.70
N GLN A 206 -27.66 -16.19 -0.65
CA GLN A 206 -28.15 -15.40 -1.79
C GLN A 206 -27.46 -14.03 -1.93
N GLY A 207 -26.34 -13.81 -1.25
CA GLY A 207 -25.57 -12.56 -1.33
C GLY A 207 -24.75 -12.43 -2.62
N ASP A 208 -24.13 -11.26 -2.81
CA ASP A 208 -23.37 -10.90 -4.01
C ASP A 208 -22.22 -11.87 -4.31
N ILE A 209 -21.67 -12.50 -3.28
CA ILE A 209 -20.62 -13.52 -3.40
C ILE A 209 -21.13 -14.72 -4.21
N TRP A 210 -22.33 -15.23 -3.91
CA TRP A 210 -22.89 -16.38 -4.63
C TRP A 210 -23.25 -16.00 -6.07
N ALA A 211 -23.78 -14.79 -6.28
CA ALA A 211 -24.02 -14.27 -7.62
C ALA A 211 -22.73 -14.23 -8.45
N ALA A 212 -21.61 -13.80 -7.85
CA ALA A 212 -20.30 -13.84 -8.51
C ALA A 212 -19.81 -15.27 -8.78
N VAL A 213 -20.05 -16.21 -7.86
CA VAL A 213 -19.71 -17.63 -8.05
C VAL A 213 -20.48 -18.22 -9.23
N VAL A 214 -21.79 -17.98 -9.27
CA VAL A 214 -22.68 -18.42 -10.33
C VAL A 214 -22.30 -17.76 -11.67
N LEU A 215 -22.00 -16.47 -11.67
CA LEU A 215 -21.64 -15.72 -12.89
C LEU A 215 -20.43 -16.32 -13.61
N HIS A 216 -19.40 -16.70 -12.86
CA HIS A 216 -18.15 -17.26 -13.40
C HIS A 216 -18.09 -18.80 -13.35
N ALA A 217 -19.26 -19.44 -13.31
CA ALA A 217 -19.43 -20.89 -13.20
C ALA A 217 -18.63 -21.71 -14.22
N ASP A 218 -18.49 -21.19 -15.43
CA ASP A 218 -17.83 -21.84 -16.57
C ASP A 218 -16.32 -22.02 -16.36
N ARG A 219 -15.73 -21.25 -15.44
CA ARG A 219 -14.28 -21.21 -15.21
C ARG A 219 -13.83 -21.99 -13.97
N TRP A 220 -14.74 -22.50 -13.13
CA TRP A 220 -14.34 -23.27 -11.96
C TRP A 220 -13.75 -24.61 -12.39
N GLU A 221 -12.50 -24.85 -12.05
CA GLU A 221 -11.80 -26.10 -12.32
C GLU A 221 -11.87 -27.03 -11.10
N LYS A 222 -11.70 -26.46 -9.91
CA LYS A 222 -11.92 -27.14 -8.63
C LYS A 222 -12.87 -26.35 -7.76
N LEU A 223 -13.88 -27.01 -7.21
CA LEU A 223 -14.91 -26.39 -6.40
C LEU A 223 -15.08 -27.14 -5.08
N HIS A 224 -14.60 -26.57 -3.99
CA HIS A 224 -14.75 -27.14 -2.65
C HIS A 224 -15.71 -26.28 -1.82
N LEU A 225 -16.87 -26.82 -1.48
CA LEU A 225 -17.95 -26.12 -0.81
C LEU A 225 -18.33 -26.83 0.49
N SER A 226 -18.46 -26.10 1.59
CA SER A 226 -18.96 -26.65 2.86
C SER A 226 -20.42 -26.26 3.11
N ILE A 227 -21.37 -26.86 2.40
CA ILE A 227 -22.78 -26.42 2.36
C ILE A 227 -23.65 -27.29 3.28
N HIS A 228 -24.49 -26.66 4.10
CA HIS A 228 -25.45 -27.40 4.93
C HIS A 228 -26.61 -27.97 4.08
N PRO A 229 -27.15 -29.17 4.38
CA PRO A 229 -28.22 -29.78 3.56
C PRO A 229 -29.45 -28.88 3.33
N SER A 230 -29.81 -28.03 4.30
CA SER A 230 -30.96 -27.11 4.16
C SER A 230 -30.79 -26.02 3.11
N VAL A 231 -29.57 -25.81 2.60
CA VAL A 231 -29.24 -24.80 1.59
C VAL A 231 -28.70 -25.45 0.33
N ALA A 232 -28.75 -26.79 0.21
CA ALA A 232 -28.22 -27.51 -0.94
C ALA A 232 -28.93 -27.16 -2.26
N ASP A 233 -30.18 -26.68 -2.20
CA ASP A 233 -30.95 -26.29 -3.38
C ASP A 233 -30.29 -25.17 -4.20
N ILE A 234 -29.48 -24.31 -3.58
CA ILE A 234 -28.74 -23.25 -4.29
C ILE A 234 -27.73 -23.83 -5.31
N LEU A 235 -27.27 -25.06 -5.10
CA LEU A 235 -26.38 -25.74 -6.05
C LEU A 235 -27.08 -25.97 -7.40
N GLY A 236 -28.41 -25.92 -7.44
CA GLY A 236 -29.18 -25.90 -8.66
C GLY A 236 -28.77 -24.78 -9.61
N ASP A 237 -28.36 -23.62 -9.10
CA ASP A 237 -27.94 -22.46 -9.91
C ASP A 237 -26.65 -22.73 -10.71
N LEU A 238 -25.82 -23.65 -10.24
CA LEU A 238 -24.57 -24.06 -10.90
C LEU A 238 -24.79 -25.18 -11.92
N ARG A 239 -25.96 -25.82 -11.90
CA ARG A 239 -26.25 -26.98 -12.75
C ARG A 239 -26.17 -26.58 -14.23
N GLY A 240 -25.37 -27.33 -14.99
CA GLY A 240 -25.18 -27.11 -16.43
C GLY A 240 -24.26 -25.93 -16.77
N ARG A 241 -23.67 -25.24 -15.78
CA ARG A 241 -22.75 -24.12 -16.00
C ARG A 241 -21.29 -24.44 -15.70
N LEU A 242 -21.01 -25.57 -15.07
CA LEU A 242 -19.69 -26.00 -14.61
C LEU A 242 -18.91 -26.75 -15.73
N SER A 243 -18.72 -26.12 -16.88
CA SER A 243 -18.13 -26.77 -18.07
C SER A 243 -16.64 -27.11 -17.95
N SER A 244 -15.90 -26.41 -17.09
CA SER A 244 -14.46 -26.63 -16.88
C SER A 244 -14.13 -27.43 -15.63
N LEU A 245 -15.16 -27.92 -14.92
CA LEU A 245 -15.01 -28.53 -13.61
C LEU A 245 -14.37 -29.91 -13.72
N ARG A 246 -13.26 -30.10 -13.01
CA ARG A 246 -12.54 -31.36 -12.89
C ARG A 246 -12.77 -32.01 -11.53
N GLU A 247 -12.90 -31.20 -10.50
CA GLU A 247 -13.03 -31.66 -9.12
C GLU A 247 -14.09 -30.84 -8.39
N ALA A 248 -15.01 -31.53 -7.71
CA ALA A 248 -15.97 -30.89 -6.84
C ALA A 248 -16.13 -31.70 -5.57
N ASP A 249 -16.03 -31.03 -4.42
CA ASP A 249 -16.31 -31.61 -3.11
C ASP A 249 -17.34 -30.74 -2.39
N ALA A 250 -18.43 -31.36 -1.95
CA ALA A 250 -19.43 -30.73 -1.10
C ALA A 250 -19.44 -31.43 0.27
N TYR A 251 -19.14 -30.68 1.34
CA TYR A 251 -19.17 -31.19 2.72
C TYR A 251 -20.43 -30.69 3.43
N GLY A 252 -21.24 -31.62 3.94
CA GLY A 252 -22.44 -31.33 4.73
C GLY A 252 -22.16 -31.27 6.24
N PHE A 253 -22.72 -30.27 6.93
CA PHE A 253 -22.77 -30.26 8.40
C PHE A 253 -24.04 -30.97 8.89
N ALA A 254 -23.90 -31.98 9.74
CA ALA A 254 -25.01 -32.53 10.49
C ALA A 254 -25.14 -31.80 11.85
N ARG A 255 -26.37 -31.57 12.30
CA ARG A 255 -26.65 -30.96 13.61
C ARG A 255 -26.09 -31.85 14.73
N GLY A 256 -25.05 -31.37 15.39
CA GLY A 256 -24.40 -32.06 16.50
C GLY A 256 -22.89 -31.89 16.37
N GLY A 257 -22.33 -31.01 17.21
CA GLY A 257 -20.89 -30.79 17.24
C GLY A 257 -20.12 -32.11 17.32
N TYR A 258 -18.97 -32.14 16.66
CA TYR A 258 -18.01 -33.25 16.62
C TYR A 258 -18.44 -34.45 15.76
N ARG A 259 -18.33 -34.30 14.43
CA ARG A 259 -17.38 -35.04 13.57
C ARG A 259 -17.73 -34.69 12.12
N CYS A 260 -16.75 -34.28 11.31
CA CYS A 260 -16.93 -34.23 9.87
C CYS A 260 -17.23 -35.67 9.42
N SER A 261 -18.48 -36.00 9.10
CA SER A 261 -18.75 -37.14 8.23
C SER A 261 -18.31 -36.68 6.84
N ASN A 262 -17.13 -37.15 6.42
CA ASN A 262 -16.63 -36.97 5.06
C ASN A 262 -17.54 -37.71 4.09
N THR A 263 -18.69 -37.11 3.76
CA THR A 263 -19.46 -37.52 2.60
C THR A 263 -18.84 -36.80 1.43
N ILE A 264 -17.81 -37.42 0.84
CA ILE A 264 -17.14 -36.89 -0.34
C ILE A 264 -18.05 -37.20 -1.53
N TYR A 265 -18.77 -36.19 -2.01
CA TYR A 265 -19.49 -36.29 -3.28
C TYR A 265 -18.52 -36.00 -4.43
N ARG A 266 -17.69 -36.99 -4.78
CA ARG A 266 -16.80 -36.88 -5.94
C ARG A 266 -17.60 -37.18 -7.20
N SER A 267 -18.06 -36.14 -7.89
CA SER A 267 -18.68 -36.26 -9.21
C SER A 267 -17.64 -35.96 -10.30
N GLU A 268 -17.26 -36.96 -11.10
CA GLU A 268 -16.54 -36.70 -12.35
C GLU A 268 -17.51 -36.01 -13.34
N ALA A 269 -17.13 -34.78 -13.73
CA ALA A 269 -17.55 -33.88 -14.82
C ALA A 269 -18.91 -33.96 -15.56
N GLN A 270 -19.77 -34.97 -15.43
CA GLN A 270 -21.04 -35.04 -16.18
C GLN A 270 -22.26 -35.49 -15.39
N GLU A 271 -22.13 -35.96 -14.15
CA GLU A 271 -23.28 -36.34 -13.33
C GLU A 271 -23.17 -35.80 -11.91
N LEU A 272 -23.50 -34.52 -11.74
CA LEU A 272 -24.09 -34.05 -10.50
C LEU A 272 -25.52 -34.62 -10.40
N GLN A 273 -25.64 -35.94 -10.26
CA GLN A 273 -26.88 -36.58 -9.84
C GLN A 273 -26.99 -36.38 -8.32
N VAL A 274 -27.84 -35.43 -7.92
CA VAL A 274 -28.31 -35.31 -6.54
C VAL A 274 -29.18 -36.54 -6.25
N SER A 275 -28.56 -37.65 -5.85
CA SER A 275 -29.26 -38.78 -5.26
C SER A 275 -29.43 -38.52 -3.78
N SER A 276 -30.59 -37.96 -3.41
CA SER A 276 -31.01 -37.84 -2.02
C SER A 276 -31.35 -39.22 -1.46
N GLN A 277 -30.37 -39.94 -0.91
CA GLN A 277 -30.65 -41.04 0.01
C GLN A 277 -30.68 -40.49 1.44
N PHE A 278 -31.86 -40.10 1.88
CA PHE A 278 -32.20 -40.01 3.30
C PHE A 278 -32.66 -41.40 3.75
N GLU A 279 -31.78 -42.17 4.40
CA GLU A 279 -32.24 -43.23 5.29
C GLU A 279 -32.46 -42.62 6.68
N GLY A 280 -33.63 -42.90 7.25
CA GLY A 280 -34.22 -42.23 8.42
C GLY A 280 -33.65 -42.61 9.78
#